data_AF-A0A441UM55-F1
#
_entry.id   AF-A0A441UM55-F1
#
_cell.length_a   1.000
_cell.length_b   1.000
_cell.length_c   1.000
_cell.angle_alpha   90.00
_cell.angle_beta   90.00
_cell.angle_gamma   90.00
#
_symmetry.space_group_name_H-M   'P 1'
#
loop_
_entity.id
_entity.type
_entity.pdbx_description
1 polymer ?
#
loop_
_entity_poly.entity_id
_entity_poly.type
_entity_poly.pdbx_seq_one_letter_code
_entity_poly.pdbx_strand_id
1 'polypeptide(L)'
;QVHMINRVEPKVVDLIKRVPNLKIETVTASGQYVFNMFCDTAPFDNNDLRMALKLAVDRQEMVDKILRGYGTVGNDFPINASQPLFPEGIEQRTFDPDKAKFHYQKSSHSGPILLRTSDVAFPGSVDAAQLFQQSANKAGITIEVKREPGDGYWSDVWNKQPFSASNWGPRATQGMMYSTAYR
;
A
#
# COMPACT_ATOMS: atom_id res chain seq x y z
N GLN A 1 -17.53 21.06 16.85
CA GLN A 1 -18.57 20.62 15.89
C GLN A 1 -17.89 20.50 14.53
N VAL A 2 -18.03 19.36 13.85
CA VAL A 2 -17.50 19.16 12.49
C VAL A 2 -18.66 18.87 11.55
N HIS A 3 -18.62 19.45 10.34
CA HIS A 3 -19.67 19.26 9.34
C HIS A 3 -19.33 18.18 8.30
N MET A 4 -18.03 17.91 8.10
CA MET A 4 -17.52 16.89 7.19
C MET A 4 -16.27 16.24 7.79
N ILE A 5 -16.12 14.94 7.57
CA ILE A 5 -14.94 14.17 7.94
C ILE A 5 -14.47 13.46 6.68
N ASN A 6 -13.20 13.64 6.32
CA ASN A 6 -12.57 12.88 5.24
C ASN A 6 -11.74 11.72 5.82
N ARG A 7 -11.38 10.76 4.97
CA ARG A 7 -10.52 9.61 5.33
C ARG A 7 -11.00 8.84 6.57
N VAL A 8 -12.32 8.66 6.69
CA VAL A 8 -12.92 7.81 7.73
C VAL A 8 -12.31 6.41 7.63
N GLU A 9 -11.79 5.89 8.73
CA GLU A 9 -11.24 4.53 8.74
C GLU A 9 -12.35 3.50 8.44
N PRO A 10 -12.13 2.57 7.49
CA PRO A 10 -13.15 1.57 7.14
C PRO A 10 -13.70 0.80 8.34
N LYS A 11 -12.88 0.57 9.37
CA LYS A 11 -13.29 -0.15 10.59
C LYS A 11 -14.37 0.53 11.43
N VAL A 12 -14.53 1.85 11.31
CA VAL A 12 -15.55 2.62 12.05
C VAL A 12 -16.79 2.95 11.22
N VAL A 13 -16.78 2.64 9.92
CA VAL A 13 -17.88 2.97 9.00
C VAL A 13 -19.20 2.35 9.45
N ASP A 14 -19.23 1.08 9.85
CA ASP A 14 -20.47 0.42 10.28
C ASP A 14 -21.01 0.96 11.61
N LEU A 15 -20.15 1.55 12.44
CA LEU A 15 -20.58 2.28 13.64
C LEU A 15 -21.24 3.61 13.24
N ILE A 16 -20.63 4.35 12.31
CA ILE A 16 -21.13 5.64 11.82
C ILE A 16 -22.49 5.47 11.12
N LYS A 17 -22.70 4.39 10.34
CA LYS A 17 -23.98 4.08 9.69
C LYS A 17 -25.17 3.98 10.66
N ARG A 18 -24.93 3.73 11.95
CA ARG A 18 -25.97 3.61 12.97
C ARG A 18 -26.42 4.96 13.52
N VAL A 19 -25.71 6.04 13.21
CA VAL A 19 -26.05 7.38 13.68
C VAL A 19 -27.05 8.02 12.70
N PRO A 20 -28.30 8.31 13.12
CA PRO A 20 -29.39 8.67 12.22
C PRO A 20 -29.19 9.98 11.43
N ASN A 21 -28.25 10.84 11.87
CA ASN A 21 -27.98 12.14 11.27
C ASN A 21 -26.66 12.19 10.49
N LEU A 22 -25.99 11.05 10.30
CA LEU A 22 -24.75 10.97 9.52
C LEU A 22 -24.99 10.22 8.21
N LYS A 23 -24.53 10.80 7.11
CA LYS A 23 -24.51 10.16 5.80
C LYS A 23 -23.08 9.79 5.44
N ILE A 24 -22.89 8.57 4.97
CA ILE A 24 -21.60 8.11 4.46
C ILE A 24 -21.67 8.14 2.95
N GLU A 25 -20.76 8.90 2.34
CA GLU A 25 -20.60 8.98 0.89
C GLU A 25 -19.32 8.24 0.49
N THR A 26 -19.44 7.34 -0.49
CA THR A 26 -18.30 6.66 -1.10
C THR A 26 -18.11 7.14 -2.52
N VAL A 27 -16.91 7.61 -2.83
CA VAL A 27 -16.55 8.05 -4.18
C VAL A 27 -15.33 7.26 -4.62
N THR A 28 -15.41 6.65 -5.80
CA THR A 28 -14.26 6.03 -6.43
C THR A 28 -13.25 7.11 -6.80
N ALA A 29 -12.12 7.14 -6.11
CA ALA A 29 -11.03 8.08 -6.37
C ALA A 29 -9.88 7.40 -7.11
N SER A 30 -9.11 8.17 -7.89
CA SER A 30 -7.87 7.71 -8.52
C SER A 30 -6.67 7.64 -7.57
N GLY A 31 -6.92 7.65 -6.25
CA GLY A 31 -5.89 7.53 -5.25
C GLY A 31 -5.46 6.07 -5.02
N GLN A 32 -4.30 5.90 -4.39
CA GLN A 32 -3.75 4.58 -4.07
C GLN A 32 -3.03 4.59 -2.72
N TYR A 33 -3.06 3.44 -2.04
CA TYR A 33 -2.25 3.15 -0.86
C TYR A 33 -1.15 2.19 -1.26
N VAL A 34 0.08 2.47 -0.84
CA VAL A 34 1.28 1.80 -1.37
C VAL A 34 2.31 1.58 -0.27
N PHE A 35 3.12 0.55 -0.44
CA PHE A 35 4.41 0.40 0.22
C PHE A 35 5.50 0.69 -0.82
N ASN A 36 6.07 1.89 -0.75
CA ASN A 36 7.04 2.36 -1.74
C ASN A 36 8.41 1.76 -1.45
N MET A 37 9.07 1.25 -2.49
CA MET A 37 10.46 0.78 -2.46
C MET A 37 11.32 1.67 -3.36
N PHE A 38 12.49 2.08 -2.88
CA PHE A 38 13.47 2.81 -3.66
C PHE A 38 14.26 1.85 -4.54
N CYS A 39 14.03 1.89 -5.85
CA CYS A 39 14.65 0.95 -6.80
C CYS A 39 16.15 1.18 -7.04
N ASP A 40 16.75 2.19 -6.42
CA ASP A 40 18.16 2.57 -6.51
C ASP A 40 18.92 2.38 -5.19
N THR A 41 18.25 1.87 -4.16
CA THR A 41 18.80 1.76 -2.80
C THR A 41 18.76 0.30 -2.34
N ALA A 42 19.91 -0.24 -1.95
CA ALA A 42 19.99 -1.59 -1.40
C ALA A 42 19.09 -1.77 -0.15
N PRO A 43 18.45 -2.94 0.02
CA PRO A 43 18.51 -4.11 -0.86
C PRO A 43 17.45 -4.06 -2.00
N PHE A 44 16.69 -2.97 -2.11
CA PHE A 44 15.57 -2.81 -3.05
C PHE A 44 16.00 -2.44 -4.46
N ASP A 45 17.28 -2.20 -4.71
CA ASP A 45 17.87 -2.15 -6.04
C ASP A 45 17.79 -3.51 -6.77
N ASN A 46 17.75 -4.61 -6.02
CA ASN A 46 17.56 -5.96 -6.55
C ASN A 46 16.11 -6.21 -6.99
N ASN A 47 15.92 -6.54 -8.27
CA ASN A 47 14.58 -6.80 -8.82
C ASN A 47 13.93 -8.09 -8.28
N ASP A 48 14.70 -9.15 -8.05
CA ASP A 48 14.19 -10.38 -7.45
C ASP A 48 13.69 -10.12 -6.01
N LEU A 49 14.37 -9.27 -5.23
CA LEU A 49 13.88 -8.87 -3.91
C LEU A 49 12.52 -8.15 -4.01
N ARG A 50 12.42 -7.15 -4.88
CA ARG A 50 11.16 -6.40 -5.07
C ARG A 50 10.05 -7.32 -5.56
N MET A 51 10.35 -8.27 -6.44
CA MET A 51 9.37 -9.24 -6.93
C MET A 51 8.90 -10.17 -5.81
N ALA A 52 9.84 -10.65 -4.97
CA ALA A 52 9.52 -11.46 -3.80
C ALA A 52 8.51 -10.74 -2.88
N LEU A 53 8.78 -9.47 -2.55
CA LEU A 53 7.88 -8.65 -1.74
C LEU A 53 6.51 -8.43 -2.38
N LYS A 54 6.46 -8.19 -3.70
CA LYS A 54 5.21 -8.01 -4.44
C LYS A 54 4.34 -9.26 -4.53
N LEU A 55 4.95 -10.45 -4.52
CA LEU A 55 4.25 -11.75 -4.50
C LEU A 55 3.91 -12.19 -3.07
N ALA A 56 4.62 -11.68 -2.07
CA ALA A 56 4.42 -11.95 -0.66
C ALA A 56 3.28 -11.15 0.00
N VAL A 57 2.73 -10.14 -0.68
CA VAL A 57 1.59 -9.35 -0.18
C VAL A 57 0.27 -9.93 -0.66
N ASP A 58 -0.62 -10.27 0.28
CA ASP A 58 -2.00 -10.67 -0.03
C ASP A 58 -2.88 -9.44 -0.20
N ARG A 59 -2.94 -8.93 -1.43
CA ARG A 59 -3.71 -7.72 -1.78
C ARG A 59 -5.22 -7.91 -1.56
N GLN A 60 -5.75 -9.12 -1.74
CA GLN A 60 -7.17 -9.37 -1.51
C GLN A 60 -7.45 -9.34 -0.01
N GLU A 61 -6.60 -9.97 0.80
CA GLU A 61 -6.70 -9.91 2.25
C GLU A 61 -6.59 -8.47 2.79
N MET A 62 -5.76 -7.63 2.16
CA MET A 62 -5.70 -6.19 2.47
C MET A 62 -7.04 -5.49 2.22
N VAL A 63 -7.65 -5.73 1.06
CA VAL A 63 -8.97 -5.15 0.72
C VAL A 63 -10.03 -5.61 1.71
N ASP A 64 -10.03 -6.89 2.07
CA ASP A 64 -11.08 -7.47 2.91
C ASP A 64 -10.92 -7.06 4.38
N LYS A 65 -9.71 -7.12 4.93
CA LYS A 65 -9.46 -6.91 6.37
C LYS A 65 -9.17 -5.46 6.73
N ILE A 66 -8.40 -4.75 5.91
CA ILE A 66 -8.00 -3.36 6.18
C ILE A 66 -9.02 -2.41 5.60
N LEU A 67 -9.35 -2.59 4.31
CA LEU A 67 -10.26 -1.68 3.62
C LEU A 67 -11.74 -2.06 3.77
N ARG A 68 -12.05 -3.27 4.28
CA ARG A 68 -13.43 -3.76 4.46
C ARG A 68 -14.29 -3.62 3.19
N GLY A 69 -13.67 -3.87 2.03
CA GLY A 69 -14.32 -3.74 0.73
C GLY A 69 -14.43 -2.30 0.18
N TYR A 70 -13.97 -1.28 0.91
CA TYR A 70 -13.94 0.12 0.45
C TYR A 70 -12.72 0.45 -0.43
N GLY A 71 -12.23 -0.53 -1.18
CA GLY A 71 -11.12 -0.40 -2.11
C GLY A 71 -11.05 -1.58 -3.07
N THR A 72 -10.15 -1.49 -4.02
CA THR A 72 -9.89 -2.55 -5.00
C THR A 72 -8.40 -2.88 -5.04
N VAL A 73 -8.08 -4.08 -5.52
CA VAL A 73 -6.70 -4.51 -5.66
C VAL A 73 -5.96 -3.66 -6.71
N GLY A 74 -4.82 -3.09 -6.33
CA GLY A 74 -3.90 -2.41 -7.27
C GLY A 74 -3.01 -3.42 -8.00
N ASN A 75 -2.30 -2.98 -9.04
CA ASN A 75 -1.42 -3.85 -9.85
C ASN A 75 -0.01 -3.25 -10.04
N ASP A 76 0.56 -2.66 -8.98
CA ASP A 76 1.93 -2.12 -8.92
C ASP A 76 2.27 -1.02 -9.95
N PHE A 77 1.25 -0.31 -10.45
CA PHE A 77 1.38 0.92 -11.24
C PHE A 77 0.36 1.97 -10.74
N PRO A 78 0.61 3.28 -10.94
CA PRO A 78 -0.07 4.33 -10.18
C PRO A 78 -1.45 4.72 -10.71
N ILE A 79 -2.04 3.91 -11.60
CA ILE A 79 -3.31 4.18 -12.27
C ILE A 79 -4.31 3.10 -11.88
N ASN A 80 -5.58 3.49 -11.69
CA ASN A 80 -6.67 2.55 -11.44
C ASN A 80 -7.79 2.71 -12.49
N ALA A 81 -8.77 1.82 -12.44
CA ALA A 81 -9.87 1.74 -13.39
C ALA A 81 -10.80 2.97 -13.41
N SER A 82 -10.63 3.93 -12.49
CA SER A 82 -11.36 5.19 -12.52
C SER A 82 -10.84 6.15 -13.60
N GLN A 83 -9.74 5.81 -14.28
CA GLN A 83 -9.08 6.66 -15.26
C GLN A 83 -9.28 6.10 -16.69
N PRO A 84 -9.47 6.96 -17.72
CA PRO A 84 -9.88 6.51 -19.06
C PRO A 84 -8.90 5.56 -19.78
N LEU A 85 -7.58 5.73 -19.60
CA LEU A 85 -6.57 4.86 -20.24
C LEU A 85 -6.03 3.81 -19.26
N PHE A 86 -6.89 3.28 -18.38
CA PHE A 86 -6.48 2.17 -17.53
C PHE A 86 -6.14 0.98 -18.43
N PRO A 87 -4.95 0.37 -18.31
CA PRO A 87 -4.54 -0.67 -19.23
C PRO A 87 -5.40 -1.92 -19.05
N GLU A 88 -6.07 -2.33 -20.13
CA GLU A 88 -6.75 -3.62 -20.21
C GLU A 88 -5.74 -4.69 -20.66
N GLY A 89 -5.74 -5.85 -19.98
CA GLY A 89 -4.87 -6.98 -20.35
C GLY A 89 -3.56 -7.13 -19.56
N ILE A 90 -3.28 -6.26 -18.60
CA ILE A 90 -2.19 -6.52 -17.62
C ILE A 90 -2.73 -7.46 -16.54
N GLU A 91 -2.20 -8.68 -16.51
CA GLU A 91 -2.57 -9.66 -15.48
C GLU A 91 -2.29 -9.13 -14.07
N GLN A 92 -3.21 -9.44 -13.15
CA GLN A 92 -3.06 -9.07 -11.75
C GLN A 92 -1.98 -9.93 -11.09
N ARG A 93 -1.12 -9.30 -10.31
CA ARG A 93 -0.16 -10.00 -9.45
C ARG A 93 -0.85 -10.50 -8.19
N THR A 94 -1.06 -11.79 -8.14
CA THR A 94 -1.67 -12.48 -7.00
C THR A 94 -0.63 -12.86 -5.94
N PHE A 95 -1.11 -13.10 -4.73
CA PHE A 95 -0.30 -13.65 -3.65
C PHE A 95 0.17 -15.06 -4.01
N ASP A 96 1.47 -15.27 -3.98
CA ASP A 96 2.12 -16.53 -4.34
C ASP A 96 3.37 -16.71 -3.47
N PRO A 97 3.21 -17.30 -2.26
CA PRO A 97 4.31 -17.41 -1.29
C PRO A 97 5.46 -18.30 -1.78
N ASP A 98 5.18 -19.28 -2.65
CA ASP A 98 6.19 -20.17 -3.21
C ASP A 98 7.06 -19.42 -4.24
N LYS A 99 6.45 -18.68 -5.16
CA LYS A 99 7.23 -17.81 -6.07
C LYS A 99 7.90 -16.67 -5.33
N ALA A 100 7.27 -16.12 -4.29
CA ALA A 100 7.91 -15.12 -3.45
C ALA A 100 9.20 -15.67 -2.81
N LYS A 101 9.15 -16.88 -2.24
CA LYS A 101 10.31 -17.57 -1.68
C LYS A 101 11.39 -17.83 -2.72
N PHE A 102 11.00 -18.28 -3.92
CA PHE A 102 11.93 -18.49 -5.04
C PHE A 102 12.69 -17.21 -5.40
N HIS A 103 11.98 -16.09 -5.59
CA HIS A 103 12.61 -14.81 -5.89
C HIS A 103 13.45 -14.30 -4.72
N TYR A 104 13.02 -14.51 -3.48
CA TYR A 104 13.78 -14.09 -2.30
C TYR A 104 15.13 -14.81 -2.19
N GLN A 105 15.14 -16.13 -2.44
CA GLN A 105 16.39 -16.90 -2.49
C GLN A 105 17.32 -16.40 -3.60
N LYS A 106 16.76 -16.10 -4.78
CA LYS A 106 17.51 -15.58 -5.92
C LYS A 106 18.06 -14.17 -5.71
N SER A 107 17.41 -13.36 -4.85
CA SER A 107 17.93 -12.04 -4.50
C SER A 107 19.17 -12.10 -3.60
N SER A 108 19.51 -13.29 -3.08
CA SER A 108 20.59 -13.53 -2.12
C SER A 108 20.51 -12.67 -0.85
N HIS A 109 19.32 -12.11 -0.56
CA HIS A 109 19.11 -11.31 0.63
C HIS A 109 18.87 -12.22 1.82
N SER A 110 19.34 -11.80 2.98
CA SER A 110 19.14 -12.48 4.25
C SER A 110 18.94 -11.46 5.35
N GLY A 111 18.12 -11.79 6.34
CA GLY A 111 17.84 -10.92 7.48
C GLY A 111 16.52 -10.16 7.34
N PRO A 112 16.21 -9.29 8.31
CA PRO A 112 14.96 -8.55 8.34
C PRO A 112 14.93 -7.40 7.34
N ILE A 113 13.77 -7.20 6.70
CA ILE A 113 13.48 -6.07 5.82
C ILE A 113 12.64 -5.05 6.60
N LEU A 114 13.19 -3.86 6.83
CA LEU A 114 12.53 -2.83 7.61
C LEU A 114 11.49 -2.05 6.78
N LEU A 115 10.20 -2.26 7.06
CA LEU A 115 9.07 -1.48 6.57
C LEU A 115 8.70 -0.39 7.58
N ARG A 116 8.82 0.88 7.16
CA ARG A 116 8.36 2.01 7.96
C ARG A 116 6.91 2.37 7.65
N THR A 117 6.12 2.64 8.67
CA THR A 117 4.72 3.04 8.52
C THR A 117 4.35 4.10 9.55
N SER A 118 3.21 4.74 9.41
CA SER A 118 2.66 5.69 10.38
C SER A 118 1.16 5.82 10.15
N ASP A 119 0.38 6.14 11.18
CA ASP A 119 -1.09 6.28 11.07
C ASP A 119 -1.49 7.41 10.10
N VAL A 120 -0.60 8.37 9.85
CA VAL A 120 -0.83 9.45 8.88
C VAL A 120 -0.66 8.98 7.43
N ALA A 121 0.07 7.88 7.19
CA ALA A 121 0.36 7.37 5.86
C ALA A 121 -0.92 7.00 5.11
N PHE A 122 -1.82 6.24 5.71
CA PHE A 122 -3.21 6.05 5.26
C PHE A 122 -4.07 5.40 6.35
N PRO A 123 -5.41 5.53 6.29
CA PRO A 123 -6.32 4.82 7.19
C PRO A 123 -6.01 3.32 7.24
N GLY A 124 -5.56 2.83 8.40
CA GLY A 124 -5.20 1.41 8.59
C GLY A 124 -3.79 1.01 8.12
N SER A 125 -2.88 1.96 7.90
CA SER A 125 -1.51 1.70 7.43
C SER A 125 -0.65 0.83 8.36
N VAL A 126 -0.84 0.96 9.67
CA VAL A 126 -0.11 0.15 10.66
C VAL A 126 -0.60 -1.30 10.60
N ASP A 127 -1.92 -1.49 10.59
CA ASP A 127 -2.55 -2.81 10.48
C ASP A 127 -2.21 -3.48 9.14
N ALA A 128 -2.18 -2.71 8.04
CA ALA A 128 -1.74 -3.20 6.73
C ALA A 128 -0.27 -3.64 6.72
N ALA A 129 0.63 -2.89 7.36
CA ALA A 129 2.04 -3.27 7.46
C ALA A 129 2.22 -4.56 8.26
N GLN A 130 1.47 -4.73 9.35
CA GLN A 130 1.46 -5.97 10.14
C GLN A 130 0.89 -7.15 9.37
N LEU A 131 -0.19 -6.95 8.62
CA LEU A 131 -0.77 -7.98 7.76
C LEU A 131 0.21 -8.40 6.67
N PHE A 132 0.96 -7.45 6.10
CA PHE A 132 2.00 -7.75 5.10
C PHE A 132 3.15 -8.53 5.74
N GLN A 133 3.58 -8.18 6.94
CA GLN A 133 4.56 -8.97 7.68
C GLN A 133 4.09 -10.43 7.83
N GLN A 134 2.82 -10.65 8.20
CA GLN A 134 2.26 -12.00 8.35
C GLN A 134 2.22 -12.77 7.02
N SER A 135 1.80 -12.13 5.93
CA SER A 135 1.75 -12.77 4.61
C SER A 135 3.16 -13.08 4.08
N ALA A 136 4.13 -12.18 4.28
CA ALA A 136 5.51 -12.35 3.87
C ALA A 136 6.25 -13.45 4.64
N ASN A 137 5.92 -13.66 5.92
CA ASN A 137 6.45 -14.77 6.70
C ASN A 137 6.10 -16.14 6.08
N LYS A 138 4.97 -16.28 5.37
CA LYS A 138 4.63 -17.52 4.65
C LYS A 138 5.62 -17.85 3.52
N ALA A 139 6.30 -16.83 2.97
CA ALA A 139 7.38 -16.97 1.99
C ALA A 139 8.78 -17.08 2.63
N GLY A 140 8.87 -17.06 3.97
CA GLY A 140 10.15 -17.03 4.70
C GLY A 140 10.84 -15.66 4.69
N ILE A 141 10.11 -14.60 4.38
CA ILE A 141 10.62 -13.23 4.36
C ILE A 141 10.26 -12.55 5.68
N THR A 142 11.25 -12.21 6.49
CA THR A 142 11.05 -11.49 7.74
C THR A 142 10.95 -9.99 7.46
N ILE A 143 9.74 -9.43 7.57
CA ILE A 143 9.55 -7.97 7.56
C ILE A 143 9.57 -7.47 9.00
N GLU A 144 10.36 -6.43 9.29
CA GLU A 144 10.27 -5.67 10.54
C GLU A 144 9.39 -4.45 10.30
N VAL A 145 8.34 -4.28 11.11
CA VAL A 145 7.44 -3.11 11.00
C VAL A 145 7.84 -2.07 12.03
N LYS A 146 8.26 -0.90 11.56
CA LYS A 146 8.54 0.26 12.42
C LYS A 146 7.46 1.32 12.23
N ARG A 147 6.69 1.57 13.29
CA ARG A 147 5.74 2.68 13.35
C ARG A 147 6.50 3.96 13.71
N GLU A 148 6.61 4.86 12.75
CA GLU A 148 7.22 6.17 12.91
C GLU A 148 6.16 7.18 13.42
N PRO A 149 6.56 8.19 14.22
CA PRO A 149 5.67 9.26 14.63
C PRO A 149 4.98 9.92 13.43
N GLY A 150 3.73 10.34 13.61
CA GLY A 150 3.00 11.06 12.57
C GLY A 150 3.59 12.44 12.28
N ASP A 151 4.12 13.09 13.33
CA ASP A 151 4.92 14.30 13.21
C ASP A 151 6.25 13.96 12.53
N GLY A 152 6.65 14.77 11.55
CA GLY A 152 7.85 14.53 10.74
C GLY A 152 7.77 13.37 9.73
N TYR A 153 6.72 12.55 9.69
CA TYR A 153 6.64 11.41 8.75
C TYR A 153 6.89 11.83 7.29
N TRP A 154 6.28 12.94 6.89
CA TRP A 154 6.37 13.43 5.51
C TRP A 154 7.70 14.14 5.20
N SER A 155 8.43 14.61 6.21
CA SER A 155 9.75 15.23 6.04
C SER A 155 10.91 14.24 6.13
N ASP A 156 10.78 13.23 6.99
CA ASP A 156 11.90 12.38 7.42
C ASP A 156 11.78 10.92 6.97
N VAL A 157 10.58 10.48 6.58
CA VAL A 157 10.30 9.09 6.17
C VAL A 157 9.89 9.02 4.71
N TRP A 158 8.78 9.68 4.35
CA TRP A 158 8.28 9.64 2.98
C TRP A 158 9.29 10.24 2.02
N ASN A 159 9.64 9.48 1.00
CA ASN A 159 10.64 9.84 0.01
C ASN A 159 12.04 10.15 0.60
N LYS A 160 12.34 9.64 1.80
CA LYS A 160 13.66 9.68 2.45
C LYS A 160 14.16 8.31 2.86
N GLN A 161 13.24 7.39 3.15
CA GLN A 161 13.54 6.03 3.57
C GLN A 161 13.20 5.04 2.47
N PRO A 162 14.01 3.99 2.29
CA PRO A 162 13.96 3.14 1.11
C PRO A 162 12.73 2.22 1.05
N PHE A 163 12.05 2.00 2.18
CA PHE A 163 10.82 1.21 2.23
C PHE A 163 9.84 1.77 3.26
N SER A 164 8.73 2.33 2.76
CA SER A 164 7.76 3.02 3.59
C SER A 164 6.33 2.96 3.06
N ALA A 165 5.36 3.02 3.97
CA ALA A 165 3.95 3.19 3.63
C ALA A 165 3.69 4.61 3.11
N SER A 166 2.82 4.75 2.12
CA SER A 166 2.43 6.05 1.60
C SER A 166 1.05 5.98 0.98
N ASN A 167 0.51 7.16 0.67
CA ASN A 167 -0.66 7.30 -0.17
C ASN A 167 -0.37 8.30 -1.28
N TRP A 168 -1.00 8.08 -2.42
CA TRP A 168 -1.04 9.07 -3.49
C TRP A 168 -2.48 9.48 -3.69
N GLY A 169 -2.76 10.78 -3.51
CA GLY A 169 -4.08 11.34 -3.80
C GLY A 169 -4.41 11.29 -5.29
N PRO A 170 -5.70 11.44 -5.65
CA PRO A 170 -6.13 11.47 -7.04
C PRO A 170 -5.43 12.58 -7.83
N ARG A 171 -5.30 12.38 -9.13
CA ARG A 171 -4.86 13.39 -10.11
C ARG A 171 -5.95 13.60 -11.15
N ALA A 172 -6.02 14.81 -11.69
CA ALA A 172 -7.02 15.18 -12.69
C ALA A 172 -6.86 14.38 -13.99
N THR A 173 -5.63 14.03 -14.35
CA THR A 173 -5.31 13.20 -15.52
C THR A 173 -4.25 12.16 -15.18
N GLN A 174 -4.23 11.08 -15.96
CA GLN A 174 -3.18 10.05 -15.85
C GLN A 174 -1.79 10.60 -16.15
N GLY A 175 -1.68 11.52 -17.12
CA GLY A 175 -0.41 12.18 -17.44
C GLY A 175 0.17 12.94 -16.25
N MET A 176 -0.66 13.59 -15.43
CA MET A 176 -0.22 14.23 -14.19
C MET A 176 0.31 13.20 -13.18
N MET A 177 -0.32 12.02 -13.08
CA MET A 177 0.16 10.96 -12.20
C MET A 177 1.53 10.46 -12.68
N TYR A 178 1.68 10.13 -13.95
CA TYR A 178 2.95 9.63 -14.51
C TYR A 178 4.09 10.64 -14.38
N SER A 179 3.86 11.90 -14.75
CA SER A 179 4.86 12.97 -14.63
C SER A 179 5.23 13.36 -13.21
N THR A 180 4.48 12.90 -12.21
CA THR A 180 4.85 13.03 -10.79
C THR A 180 5.57 11.78 -10.30
N ALA A 181 5.09 10.60 -10.69
CA ALA A 181 5.59 9.32 -10.19
C ALA A 181 6.92 8.88 -10.80
N TYR A 182 7.23 9.30 -12.04
CA TYR A 182 8.37 8.79 -12.81
C TYR A 182 9.29 9.89 -13.34
N ARG A 183 9.58 10.91 -12.52
CA ARG A 183 10.60 11.93 -12.85
C ARG A 183 12.01 11.38 -12.76
#